data_AF-A0AAV0DDY5-F1
#
_entry.id   AF-A0AAV0DDY5-F1
#
_cell.length_a   1.000
_cell.length_b   1.000
_cell.length_c   1.000
_cell.angle_alpha   90.00
_cell.angle_beta   90.00
_cell.angle_gamma   90.00
#
_symmetry.space_group_name_H-M   'P 1'
#
loop_
_entity.id
_entity.type
_entity.pdbx_description
1 polymer ?
#
loop_
_entity_poly.entity_id
_entity_poly.type
_entity_poly.pdbx_seq_one_letter_code
_entity_poly.pdbx_strand_id
1 'polypeptide(L)'
;MIEIWDLEKEEQVIVEVNAHHIPIGDSAAKLTRFIGTMVRMSDFAPLSYTTWPQLPARKKNEMWEMIKEKFQFKTLDGKEVIDGEAFKCINVWALENMSTKWRSWKNELKSEYFDETMTPHEMSSKVDDSRVDKDQFISIAKYWLTDEAKEQSTKNKENCSKSKEPHCTGTKSFPRVIHEM
;
A
#
# COMPACT_ATOMS: atom_id res chain seq x y z
N MET A 1 -5.61 20.89 -9.22
CA MET A 1 -6.24 19.54 -9.18
C MET A 1 -6.58 19.31 -7.73
N ILE A 2 -7.85 19.19 -7.38
CA ILE A 2 -8.28 18.96 -5.99
C ILE A 2 -7.67 17.65 -5.51
N GLU A 3 -7.03 17.63 -4.34
CA GLU A 3 -6.52 16.39 -3.78
C GLU A 3 -7.70 15.51 -3.34
N ILE A 4 -7.60 14.20 -3.53
CA ILE A 4 -8.68 13.25 -3.18
C ILE A 4 -9.05 13.36 -1.69
N TRP A 5 -8.09 13.78 -0.85
CA TRP A 5 -8.31 14.07 0.56
C TRP A 5 -9.33 15.18 0.81
N ASP A 6 -9.38 16.18 -0.07
CA ASP A 6 -10.20 17.39 0.08
C ASP A 6 -11.60 17.26 -0.52
N LEU A 7 -11.91 16.13 -1.19
CA LEU A 7 -13.23 15.90 -1.77
C LEU A 7 -14.31 15.90 -0.68
N GLU A 8 -15.40 16.61 -0.91
CA GLU A 8 -16.57 16.56 -0.04
C GLU A 8 -17.23 15.17 -0.11
N LYS A 9 -18.06 14.82 0.89
CA LYS A 9 -18.72 13.51 0.94
C LYS A 9 -19.60 13.21 -0.28
N GLU A 10 -20.09 14.25 -0.94
CA GLU A 10 -20.95 14.18 -2.11
C GLU A 10 -20.14 14.02 -3.42
N GLU A 11 -18.82 14.21 -3.37
CA GLU A 11 -17.92 14.19 -4.53
C GLU A 11 -17.08 12.91 -4.62
N GLN A 12 -17.74 11.75 -4.60
CA GLN A 12 -17.04 10.47 -4.68
C GLN A 12 -16.49 10.20 -6.08
N VAL A 13 -15.25 9.70 -6.15
CA VAL A 13 -14.67 9.24 -7.42
C VAL A 13 -15.26 7.88 -7.78
N ILE A 14 -15.93 7.80 -8.94
CA ILE A 14 -16.47 6.55 -9.46
C ILE A 14 -15.31 5.69 -10.00
N VAL A 15 -15.24 4.45 -9.52
CA VAL A 15 -14.27 3.43 -9.92
C VAL A 15 -15.03 2.25 -10.51
N GLU A 16 -14.77 1.97 -11.78
CA GLU A 16 -15.29 0.77 -12.44
C GLU A 16 -14.48 -0.45 -12.04
N VAL A 17 -15.18 -1.58 -11.83
CA VAL A 17 -14.55 -2.86 -11.57
C VAL A 17 -14.90 -3.88 -12.64
N ASN A 18 -13.94 -4.74 -12.96
CA ASN A 18 -14.17 -5.85 -13.90
C ASN A 18 -14.99 -6.98 -13.26
N ALA A 19 -15.25 -8.05 -14.04
CA ALA A 19 -15.98 -9.24 -13.59
C ALA A 19 -15.32 -9.98 -12.39
N HIS A 20 -14.07 -9.68 -12.07
CA HIS A 20 -13.34 -10.21 -10.90
C HIS A 20 -13.28 -9.21 -9.74
N HIS A 21 -14.07 -8.14 -9.78
CA HIS A 21 -14.10 -7.08 -8.78
C HIS A 21 -12.76 -6.34 -8.62
N ILE A 22 -11.95 -6.31 -9.68
CA ILE A 22 -10.70 -5.58 -9.71
C ILE A 22 -10.93 -4.20 -10.35
N PRO A 23 -10.52 -3.11 -9.70
CA PRO A 23 -10.57 -1.76 -10.28
C PRO A 23 -9.81 -1.65 -11.61
N ILE A 24 -10.44 -1.00 -12.59
CA ILE A 24 -9.92 -0.76 -13.94
C ILE A 24 -10.05 0.72 -14.35
N GLY A 25 -9.43 1.09 -15.46
CA GLY A 25 -9.45 2.45 -16.00
C GLY A 25 -8.64 3.47 -15.20
N ASP A 26 -8.82 4.75 -15.52
CA ASP A 26 -8.04 5.85 -14.91
C ASP A 26 -8.41 6.11 -13.45
N SER A 27 -9.67 5.90 -13.07
CA SER A 27 -10.10 6.01 -11.68
C SER A 27 -9.44 4.95 -10.78
N ALA A 28 -9.14 3.76 -11.30
CA ALA A 28 -8.36 2.76 -10.56
C ALA A 28 -6.91 3.22 -10.28
N ALA A 29 -6.32 4.00 -11.19
CA ALA A 29 -5.01 4.61 -10.96
C ALA A 29 -5.07 5.65 -9.84
N LYS A 30 -6.13 6.48 -9.81
CA LYS A 30 -6.39 7.44 -8.73
C LYS A 30 -6.55 6.74 -7.38
N LEU A 31 -7.36 5.68 -7.33
CA LEU A 31 -7.53 4.85 -6.14
C LEU A 31 -6.21 4.26 -5.65
N THR A 32 -5.44 3.66 -6.56
CA THR A 32 -4.14 3.04 -6.23
C THR A 32 -3.12 4.07 -5.71
N ARG A 33 -3.14 5.30 -6.24
CA ARG A 33 -2.31 6.41 -5.76
C ARG A 33 -2.74 6.86 -4.37
N PHE A 34 -4.04 7.00 -4.14
CA PHE A 34 -4.60 7.36 -2.83
C PHE A 34 -4.29 6.32 -1.75
N ILE A 35 -4.43 5.02 -2.06
CA ILE A 35 -3.99 3.94 -1.17
C ILE A 35 -2.50 4.12 -0.83
N GLY A 36 -1.68 4.45 -1.82
CA GLY A 36 -0.25 4.71 -1.63
C GLY A 36 0.05 5.88 -0.70
N THR A 37 -0.73 6.95 -0.73
CA THR A 37 -0.56 8.07 0.22
C THR A 37 -0.95 7.66 1.63
N MET A 38 -2.08 6.97 1.77
CA MET A 38 -2.62 6.56 3.07
C MET A 38 -1.67 5.61 3.82
N VAL A 39 -1.13 4.58 3.15
CA VAL A 39 -0.22 3.62 3.82
C VAL A 39 1.16 4.18 4.15
N ARG A 40 1.49 5.39 3.68
CA ARG A 40 2.74 6.09 4.02
C ARG A 40 2.56 7.02 5.22
N MET A 41 1.32 7.27 5.64
CA MET A 41 1.02 8.07 6.83
C MET A 41 1.17 7.22 8.09
N SER A 42 1.95 7.73 9.04
CA SER A 42 2.25 7.09 10.33
C SER A 42 1.01 6.77 11.15
N ASP A 43 -0.05 7.57 11.02
CA ASP A 43 -1.32 7.36 11.73
C ASP A 43 -2.12 6.19 11.16
N PHE A 44 -2.15 5.99 9.85
CA PHE A 44 -2.92 4.92 9.23
C PHE A 44 -2.17 3.59 9.25
N ALA A 45 -0.89 3.59 8.88
CA ALA A 45 -0.08 2.38 8.76
C ALA A 45 1.29 2.53 9.45
N PRO A 46 1.32 2.51 10.80
CA PRO A 46 2.54 2.72 11.57
C PRO A 46 3.69 1.80 11.17
N LEU A 47 4.92 2.33 11.11
CA LEU A 47 6.10 1.53 10.76
C LEU A 47 6.52 0.56 11.87
N SER A 48 6.06 0.78 13.10
CA SER A 48 6.44 0.02 14.30
C SER A 48 6.04 -1.47 14.27
N TYR A 49 5.02 -1.85 13.50
CA TYR A 49 4.66 -3.25 13.28
C TYR A 49 5.60 -3.87 12.25
N THR A 50 6.04 -5.13 12.38
CA THR A 50 6.99 -5.71 11.41
C THR A 50 6.26 -6.26 10.18
N THR A 51 5.12 -6.93 10.38
CA THR A 51 4.35 -7.59 9.31
C THR A 51 2.91 -7.09 9.21
N TRP A 52 2.28 -7.22 8.03
CA TRP A 52 0.92 -6.73 7.79
C TRP A 52 -0.14 -7.41 8.69
N PRO A 53 -0.06 -8.72 8.97
CA PRO A 53 -0.97 -9.35 9.93
C PRO A 53 -0.94 -8.73 11.34
N GLN A 54 0.22 -8.24 11.80
CA GLN A 54 0.36 -7.58 13.11
C GLN A 54 -0.33 -6.23 13.18
N LEU A 55 -0.52 -5.54 12.05
CA LEU A 55 -1.24 -4.27 12.01
C LEU A 55 -2.70 -4.51 12.48
N PRO A 56 -3.19 -3.80 13.51
CA PRO A 56 -4.51 -4.04 14.09
C PRO A 56 -5.62 -3.96 13.05
N ALA A 57 -6.60 -4.86 13.15
CA ALA A 57 -7.78 -4.86 12.28
C ALA A 57 -8.49 -3.51 12.29
N ARG A 58 -8.51 -2.80 13.43
CA ARG A 58 -9.08 -1.45 13.54
C ARG A 58 -8.47 -0.47 12.52
N LYS A 59 -7.14 -0.45 12.38
CA LYS A 59 -6.45 0.45 11.44
C LYS A 59 -6.70 0.06 9.99
N LYS A 60 -6.75 -1.25 9.70
CA LYS A 60 -7.12 -1.76 8.37
C LYS A 60 -8.55 -1.35 7.99
N ASN A 61 -9.48 -1.46 8.94
CA ASN A 61 -10.86 -1.05 8.75
C ASN A 61 -10.96 0.47 8.59
N GLU A 62 -10.25 1.26 9.39
CA GLU A 62 -10.20 2.73 9.25
C GLU A 62 -9.71 3.18 7.87
N MET A 63 -8.65 2.56 7.35
CA MET A 63 -8.19 2.78 5.98
C MET A 63 -9.23 2.38 4.93
N TRP A 64 -9.98 1.30 5.18
CA TRP A 64 -11.06 0.90 4.29
C TRP A 64 -12.25 1.87 4.32
N GLU A 65 -12.67 2.32 5.51
CA GLU A 65 -13.72 3.35 5.64
C GLU A 65 -13.33 4.62 4.87
N MET A 66 -12.08 5.07 4.99
CA MET A 66 -11.57 6.22 4.24
C MET A 66 -11.69 6.04 2.71
N ILE A 67 -11.43 4.83 2.19
CA ILE A 67 -11.65 4.54 0.77
C ILE A 67 -13.13 4.63 0.42
N LYS A 68 -14.02 4.07 1.25
CA LYS A 68 -15.47 4.11 0.99
C LYS A 68 -16.05 5.51 1.04
N GLU A 69 -15.44 6.42 1.80
CA GLU A 69 -15.84 7.82 1.84
C GLU A 69 -15.48 8.55 0.54
N LYS A 70 -14.32 8.24 -0.06
CA LYS A 70 -13.80 8.96 -1.23
C LYS A 70 -14.12 8.30 -2.58
N PHE A 71 -14.47 7.02 -2.59
CA PHE A 71 -14.65 6.24 -3.81
C PHE A 71 -15.96 5.45 -3.80
N GLN A 72 -16.65 5.47 -4.94
CA GLN A 72 -17.81 4.63 -5.21
C GLN A 72 -17.44 3.59 -6.27
N PHE A 73 -17.72 2.32 -6.01
CA PHE A 73 -17.42 1.23 -6.93
C PHE A 73 -18.65 0.87 -7.75
N LYS A 74 -18.49 0.76 -9.06
CA LYS A 74 -19.57 0.39 -9.99
C LYS A 74 -19.15 -0.73 -10.94
N THR A 75 -20.13 -1.40 -11.53
CA THR A 75 -19.92 -2.34 -12.64
C THR A 75 -19.20 -1.68 -13.81
N LEU A 76 -18.63 -2.51 -14.69
CA LEU A 76 -17.95 -2.09 -15.93
C LEU A 76 -18.74 -1.11 -16.80
N ASP A 77 -20.08 -1.20 -16.81
CA ASP A 77 -20.93 -0.28 -17.58
C ASP A 77 -21.35 0.98 -16.79
N GLY A 78 -20.84 1.13 -15.56
CA GLY A 78 -21.06 2.28 -14.69
C GLY A 78 -22.49 2.40 -14.14
N LYS A 79 -23.35 1.40 -14.37
CA LYS A 79 -24.78 1.47 -14.05
C LYS A 79 -25.10 1.04 -12.63
N GLU A 80 -24.50 -0.05 -12.17
CA GLU A 80 -24.83 -0.65 -10.89
C GLU A 80 -23.73 -0.35 -9.88
N VAL A 81 -24.13 0.10 -8.69
CA VAL A 81 -23.22 0.25 -7.55
C VAL A 81 -22.93 -1.15 -7.00
N ILE A 82 -21.65 -1.45 -6.78
CA ILE A 82 -21.24 -2.73 -6.19
C ILE A 82 -21.47 -2.70 -4.69
N ASP A 83 -22.26 -3.65 -4.19
CA ASP A 83 -22.51 -3.87 -2.76
C ASP A 83 -22.36 -5.36 -2.38
N GLY A 84 -22.77 -5.72 -1.15
CA GLY A 84 -22.86 -7.11 -0.71
C GLY A 84 -21.54 -7.89 -0.76
N GLU A 85 -21.58 -9.10 -1.34
CA GLU A 85 -20.42 -9.99 -1.43
C GLU A 85 -19.35 -9.49 -2.40
N ALA A 86 -19.76 -8.93 -3.53
CA ALA A 86 -18.84 -8.33 -4.51
C ALA A 86 -18.02 -7.19 -3.88
N PHE A 87 -18.64 -6.40 -3.01
CA PHE A 87 -17.94 -5.35 -2.27
C PHE A 87 -16.90 -5.89 -1.26
N LYS A 88 -17.14 -7.09 -0.69
CA LYS A 88 -16.13 -7.77 0.13
C LYS A 88 -14.91 -8.18 -0.70
N CYS A 89 -15.10 -8.61 -1.94
CA CYS A 89 -13.98 -8.92 -2.83
C CYS A 89 -13.11 -7.68 -3.12
N ILE A 90 -13.74 -6.51 -3.32
CA ILE A 90 -13.02 -5.24 -3.48
C ILE A 90 -12.24 -4.89 -2.20
N ASN A 91 -12.83 -5.11 -1.01
CA ASN A 91 -12.14 -4.92 0.26
C ASN A 91 -10.88 -5.80 0.36
N VAL A 92 -10.99 -7.10 0.03
CA VAL A 92 -9.86 -8.03 0.04
C VAL A 92 -8.75 -7.53 -0.90
N TRP A 93 -9.10 -7.17 -2.13
CA TRP A 93 -8.16 -6.59 -3.09
C TRP A 93 -7.49 -5.32 -2.53
N ALA A 94 -8.26 -4.43 -1.91
CA ALA A 94 -7.74 -3.18 -1.38
C ALA A 94 -6.75 -3.43 -0.22
N LEU A 95 -7.05 -4.38 0.67
CA LEU A 95 -6.17 -4.77 1.78
C LEU A 95 -4.87 -5.41 1.26
N GLU A 96 -4.92 -6.23 0.21
CA GLU A 96 -3.73 -6.78 -0.44
C GLU A 96 -2.88 -5.69 -1.09
N ASN A 97 -3.53 -4.72 -1.74
CA ASN A 97 -2.88 -3.57 -2.36
C ASN A 97 -2.17 -2.69 -1.31
N MET A 98 -2.87 -2.37 -0.21
CA MET A 98 -2.31 -1.66 0.95
C MET A 98 -1.10 -2.41 1.53
N SER A 99 -1.24 -3.71 1.79
CA SER A 99 -0.18 -4.56 2.34
C SER A 99 1.07 -4.55 1.47
N THR A 100 0.89 -4.61 0.15
CA THR A 100 1.99 -4.59 -0.82
C THR A 100 2.68 -3.23 -0.79
N LYS A 101 1.93 -2.13 -0.87
CA LYS A 101 2.49 -0.77 -0.87
C LYS A 101 3.17 -0.40 0.44
N TRP A 102 2.63 -0.82 1.57
CA TRP A 102 3.25 -0.60 2.87
C TRP A 102 4.58 -1.37 3.01
N ARG A 103 4.64 -2.60 2.49
CA ARG A 103 5.89 -3.37 2.40
C ARG A 103 6.91 -2.69 1.49
N SER A 104 6.49 -2.22 0.31
CA SER A 104 7.34 -1.44 -0.60
C SER A 104 7.87 -0.18 0.07
N TRP A 105 7.02 0.56 0.80
CA TRP A 105 7.43 1.76 1.53
C TRP A 105 8.50 1.48 2.58
N LYS A 106 8.35 0.42 3.37
CA LYS A 106 9.40 -0.01 4.30
C LYS A 106 10.69 -0.41 3.60
N ASN A 107 10.60 -1.02 2.43
CA ASN A 107 11.78 -1.40 1.66
C ASN A 107 12.49 -0.18 1.08
N GLU A 108 11.76 0.84 0.61
CA GLU A 108 12.30 2.14 0.20
C GLU A 108 13.09 2.76 1.37
N LEU A 109 12.46 2.89 2.55
CA LEU A 109 13.11 3.41 3.75
C LEU A 109 14.34 2.59 4.18
N LYS A 110 14.23 1.26 4.16
CA LYS A 110 15.37 0.40 4.51
C LYS A 110 16.52 0.59 3.51
N SER A 111 16.24 0.65 2.21
CA SER A 111 17.27 0.82 1.19
C SER A 111 18.02 2.14 1.31
N GLU A 112 17.36 3.17 1.82
CA GLU A 112 17.92 4.53 1.90
C GLU A 112 18.64 4.80 3.23
N TYR A 113 18.08 4.33 4.35
CA TYR A 113 18.53 4.76 5.69
C TYR A 113 19.16 3.64 6.53
N PHE A 114 19.07 2.38 6.13
CA PHE A 114 19.61 1.29 6.92
C PHE A 114 21.13 1.22 6.83
N ASP A 115 21.80 1.29 7.98
CA ASP A 115 23.24 1.10 8.13
C ASP A 115 23.49 0.22 9.35
N GLU A 116 24.10 -0.94 9.14
CA GLU A 116 24.37 -1.91 10.21
C GLU A 116 25.38 -1.39 11.26
N THR A 117 26.19 -0.40 10.90
CA THR A 117 27.19 0.20 11.80
C THR A 117 26.60 1.25 12.74
N MET A 118 25.36 1.69 12.47
CA MET A 118 24.70 2.77 13.20
C MET A 118 23.68 2.24 14.21
N THR A 119 23.44 3.04 15.24
CA THR A 119 22.30 2.81 16.14
C THR A 119 20.98 3.23 15.46
N PRO A 120 19.83 2.65 15.85
CA PRO A 120 18.52 3.05 15.34
C PRO A 120 18.21 4.55 15.49
N HIS A 121 18.73 5.21 16.54
CA HIS A 121 18.53 6.64 16.76
C HIS A 121 19.36 7.48 15.77
N GLU A 122 20.58 7.06 15.47
CA GLU A 122 21.41 7.74 14.46
C GLU A 122 20.87 7.52 13.04
N MET A 123 20.30 6.34 12.74
CA MET A 123 19.59 6.15 11.46
C MET A 123 18.37 7.07 11.38
N SER A 124 17.58 7.14 12.45
CA SER A 124 16.39 8.00 12.53
C SER A 124 16.71 9.50 12.39
N SER A 125 17.85 9.96 12.89
CA SER A 125 18.26 11.36 12.77
C SER A 125 18.60 11.75 11.32
N LYS A 126 19.00 10.78 10.47
CA LYS A 126 19.26 10.97 9.05
C LYS A 126 17.99 10.97 8.17
N VAL A 127 16.86 10.49 8.68
CA VAL A 127 15.60 10.46 7.92
C VAL A 127 15.11 11.89 7.68
N ASP A 128 15.02 12.29 6.41
CA ASP A 128 14.55 13.61 5.99
C ASP A 128 13.08 13.62 5.51
N ASP A 129 12.49 12.43 5.31
CA ASP A 129 11.11 12.30 4.86
C ASP A 129 10.10 12.66 5.95
N SER A 130 9.35 13.74 5.72
CA SER A 130 8.38 14.28 6.69
C SER A 130 7.20 13.36 6.99
N ARG A 131 6.97 12.30 6.20
CA ARG A 131 5.91 11.32 6.42
C ARG A 131 6.31 10.26 7.44
N VAL A 132 7.60 10.17 7.76
CA VAL A 132 8.14 9.17 8.67
C VAL A 132 8.10 9.71 10.10
N ASP A 133 7.34 9.03 10.94
CA ASP A 133 7.44 9.21 12.39
C ASP A 133 8.76 8.59 12.91
N LYS A 134 9.56 9.40 13.61
CA LYS A 134 10.91 9.00 14.03
C LYS A 134 10.90 7.86 15.05
N ASP A 135 9.95 7.84 15.97
CA ASP A 135 9.85 6.80 16.99
C ASP A 135 9.41 5.46 16.38
N GLN A 136 8.48 5.52 15.41
CA GLN A 136 8.09 4.35 14.63
C GLN A 136 9.25 3.84 13.77
N PHE A 137 10.06 4.73 13.18
CA PHE A 137 11.24 4.35 12.42
C PHE A 137 12.29 3.67 13.31
N ILE A 138 12.57 4.22 14.50
CA ILE A 138 13.47 3.59 15.48
C ILE A 138 13.03 2.16 15.80
N SER A 139 11.71 1.95 15.95
CA SER A 139 11.15 0.63 16.24
C SER A 139 11.41 -0.38 15.13
N ILE A 140 11.22 0.00 13.85
CA ILE A 140 11.48 -0.90 12.73
C ILE A 140 12.98 -1.08 12.45
N ALA A 141 13.80 -0.04 12.66
CA ALA A 141 15.25 -0.13 12.53
C ALA A 141 15.87 -1.10 13.56
N LYS A 142 15.37 -1.11 14.80
CA LYS A 142 15.71 -2.13 15.80
C LYS A 142 15.44 -3.55 15.28
N TYR A 143 14.28 -3.76 14.66
CA TYR A 143 13.94 -5.05 14.05
C TYR A 143 14.88 -5.42 12.91
N TRP A 144 15.24 -4.48 12.02
CA TRP A 144 16.15 -4.77 10.91
C TRP A 144 17.55 -5.20 11.33
N LEU A 145 18.00 -4.81 12.53
CA LEU A 145 19.29 -5.20 13.10
C LEU A 145 19.28 -6.61 13.71
N THR A 146 18.12 -7.25 13.91
CA THR A 146 18.07 -8.61 14.46
C THR A 146 18.56 -9.66 13.48
N ASP A 147 19.10 -10.75 14.00
CA ASP A 147 19.59 -11.85 13.16
C ASP A 147 18.47 -12.49 12.34
N GLU A 148 17.26 -12.59 12.90
CA GLU A 148 16.07 -13.09 12.19
C GLU A 148 15.77 -12.24 10.95
N ALA A 149 15.79 -10.91 11.07
CA ALA A 149 15.51 -10.01 9.96
C ALA A 149 16.61 -10.06 8.89
N LYS A 150 17.88 -10.20 9.31
CA LYS A 150 19.02 -10.36 8.39
C LYS A 150 18.94 -11.67 7.63
N GLU A 151 18.69 -12.79 8.32
CA GLU A 151 18.55 -14.10 7.70
C GLU A 151 17.41 -14.12 6.68
N GLN A 152 16.25 -13.56 7.04
CA GLN A 152 15.11 -13.45 6.13
C GLN A 152 15.46 -12.59 4.90
N SER A 153 16.20 -11.50 5.09
CA SER A 153 16.64 -10.62 4.00
C SER A 153 17.57 -11.35 3.02
N THR A 154 18.53 -12.14 3.54
CA THR A 154 19.44 -12.95 2.72
C THR A 154 18.67 -13.98 1.88
N LYS A 155 17.78 -14.74 2.52
CA LYS A 155 16.91 -15.72 1.83
C LYS A 155 16.06 -15.06 0.74
N ASN A 156 15.47 -13.91 1.02
CA ASN A 156 14.66 -13.17 0.04
C ASN A 156 15.49 -12.67 -1.14
N LYS A 157 16.73 -12.22 -0.92
CA LYS A 157 17.66 -11.80 -1.98
C LYS A 157 18.05 -12.96 -2.89
N GLU A 158 18.34 -14.12 -2.30
CA GLU A 158 18.60 -15.35 -3.05
C GLU A 158 17.39 -15.77 -3.88
N ASN A 159 16.19 -15.74 -3.31
CA ASN A 159 14.96 -16.07 -4.03
C ASN A 159 14.68 -15.09 -5.18
N CYS A 160 14.90 -13.79 -4.96
CA CYS A 160 14.76 -12.77 -6.00
C CYS A 160 15.71 -13.03 -7.17
N SER A 161 16.96 -13.42 -6.90
CA SER A 161 17.96 -13.74 -7.94
C SER A 161 17.58 -14.93 -8.83
N LYS A 162 16.65 -15.78 -8.38
CA LYS A 162 16.13 -16.93 -9.15
C LYS A 162 14.95 -16.55 -10.06
N SER A 163 14.34 -15.38 -9.88
CA SER A 163 13.24 -14.90 -10.72
C SER A 163 13.76 -14.47 -12.08
N LYS A 164 13.24 -15.06 -13.16
CA LYS A 164 13.69 -14.83 -14.55
C LYS A 164 12.74 -13.98 -15.39
N GLU A 165 11.51 -13.79 -14.91
CA GLU A 165 10.44 -13.15 -15.67
C GLU A 165 9.89 -11.96 -14.86
N PRO A 166 10.57 -10.79 -14.92
CA PRO A 166 10.08 -9.61 -14.25
C PRO A 166 8.80 -9.10 -14.92
N HIS A 167 7.97 -8.40 -14.15
CA HIS A 167 6.80 -7.72 -14.68
C HIS A 167 7.20 -6.59 -15.65
N CYS A 168 6.72 -6.66 -16.90
CA CYS A 168 7.09 -5.72 -17.96
C CYS A 168 6.01 -4.68 -18.32
N THR A 169 4.84 -4.69 -17.67
CA THR A 169 3.74 -3.76 -18.04
C THR A 169 3.79 -2.39 -17.33
N GLY A 170 4.95 -2.07 -16.75
CA GLY A 170 5.19 -0.81 -16.04
C GLY A 170 4.34 -0.69 -14.78
N THR A 171 3.72 0.47 -14.58
CA THR A 171 2.85 0.75 -13.43
C THR A 171 1.42 0.25 -13.61
N LYS A 172 1.08 -0.32 -14.78
CA LYS A 172 -0.24 -0.86 -15.06
C LYS A 172 -0.35 -2.26 -14.50
N SER A 173 -1.53 -2.61 -14.00
CA SER A 173 -1.86 -4.00 -13.64
C SER A 173 -2.34 -4.73 -14.89
N PHE A 174 -2.18 -6.06 -14.94
CA PHE A 174 -2.70 -6.86 -16.07
C PHE A 174 -4.18 -6.61 -16.37
N PRO A 175 -5.10 -6.53 -15.38
CA PRO A 175 -6.50 -6.19 -15.64
C PRO A 175 -6.70 -4.84 -16.34
N ARG A 176 -5.85 -3.86 -16.01
CA ARG A 176 -5.89 -2.54 -16.65
C ARG A 176 -5.32 -2.59 -18.07
N VAL A 177 -4.23 -3.33 -18.29
CA VAL A 177 -3.70 -3.56 -19.65
C VAL A 177 -4.76 -4.23 -20.53
N ILE A 178 -5.41 -5.29 -20.04
CA ILE A 178 -6.46 -6.01 -20.77
C ILE A 178 -7.64 -5.09 -21.11
N HIS A 179 -8.02 -4.19 -20.20
CA HIS A 179 -9.11 -3.26 -20.43
C HIS A 179 -8.78 -2.15 -21.44
N GLU A 180 -7.51 -1.76 -21.55
CA GLU A 180 -7.04 -0.71 -22.48
C GLU A 180 -6.68 -1.25 -23.87
N MET A 181 -6.62 -2.58 -24.04
CA MET A 181 -6.41 -3.27 -25.33
C MET A 181 -7.71 -3.39 -26.12
#